data_AF-X1R887-F1
#
_entry.id   AF-X1R887-F1
#
_cell.length_a   1.000
_cell.length_b   1.000
_cell.length_c   1.000
_cell.angle_alpha   90.00
_cell.angle_beta   90.00
_cell.angle_gamma   90.00
#
_symmetry.space_group_name_H-M   'P 1'
#
loop_
_entity.id
_entity.type
_entity.pdbx_description
1 polymer ?
#
loop_
_entity_poly.entity_id
_entity_poly.type
_entity_poly.pdbx_seq_one_letter_code
_entity_poly.pdbx_strand_id
1 'polypeptide(L)' 'MGTEIDGRIHFWRDTLSQYQFLMSPSVQYLIEHTIKDLEELKERQEKDEPAAIKK' A
#
# COMPACT_ATOMS: atom_id res chain seq x y z
N MET A 1 -4.97 -2.64 15.10
CA MET A 1 -3.53 -2.79 14.82
C MET A 1 -3.37 -2.62 13.32
N GLY A 2 -2.54 -1.68 12.86
CA GLY A 2 -2.26 -1.57 11.43
C GLY A 2 -1.57 -2.83 10.95
N THR A 3 -2.00 -3.36 9.81
CA THR A 3 -1.33 -4.50 9.17
C THR A 3 0.05 -4.06 8.67
N GLU A 4 0.95 -5.00 8.38
CA GLU A 4 2.22 -4.69 7.72
C GLU A 4 1.99 -3.92 6.39
N ILE A 5 0.90 -4.24 5.69
CA ILE A 5 0.51 -3.56 4.45
C ILE A 5 0.12 -2.10 4.71
N ASP A 6 -0.64 -1.81 5.76
CA ASP A 6 -0.96 -0.42 6.13
C ASP A 6 0.31 0.40 6.37
N GLY A 7 1.29 -0.17 7.09
CA GLY A 7 2.57 0.49 7.33
C GLY A 7 3.33 0.82 6.04
N ARG A 8 3.31 -0.09 5.06
CA ARG A 8 3.93 0.13 3.74
C ARG A 8 3.20 1.18 2.92
N ILE A 9 1.87 1.16 2.91
CA ILE A 9 1.06 2.19 2.23
C ILE A 9 1.37 3.57 2.81
N HIS A 10 1.38 3.68 4.14
CA HIS A 10 1.72 4.94 4.82
C HIS A 10 3.14 5.41 4.48
N PHE A 11 4.13 4.52 4.53
CA PHE A 11 5.52 4.85 4.18
C PHE A 11 5.63 5.43 2.77
N TRP A 12 5.00 4.80 1.76
CA TRP A 12 5.07 5.26 0.38
C TRP A 12 4.31 6.56 0.15
N ARG A 13 3.14 6.74 0.79
CA ARG A 13 2.39 8.00 0.74
C ARG A 13 3.18 9.16 1.36
N ASP A 14 3.82 8.93 2.51
CA ASP A 14 4.66 9.94 3.16
C ASP A 14 5.90 10.26 2.32
N THR A 15 6.53 9.23 1.74
CA THR A 15 7.67 9.37 0.83
C THR A 15 7.29 10.22 -0.39
N LEU A 16 6.15 9.93 -1.02
CA LEU A 16 5.68 10.71 -2.16
C LEU A 16 5.38 12.16 -1.75
N SER A 17 4.69 12.37 -0.63
CA SER A 17 4.36 13.71 -0.13
C SER A 17 5.61 14.56 0.15
N GLN A 18 6.62 13.97 0.81
CA GLN A 18 7.85 14.66 1.20
C GLN A 18 8.79 14.94 0.01
N TYR A 19 8.89 14.01 -0.93
CA TYR A 19 9.94 14.03 -1.94
C TYR A 19 9.45 14.17 -3.39
N GLN A 20 8.15 14.30 -3.66
CA GLN A 20 7.59 14.39 -5.02
C GLN A 20 8.34 15.37 -5.92
N PHE A 21 8.66 16.57 -5.43
CA PHE A 21 9.33 17.61 -6.24
C PHE A 21 10.80 17.29 -6.55
N LEU A 22 11.40 16.34 -5.83
CA LEU A 22 12.78 15.88 -6.04
C LEU A 22 12.84 14.60 -6.89
N MET A 23 11.69 14.00 -7.20
CA MET A 23 11.59 12.75 -7.94
C MET A 23 11.29 12.99 -9.42
N SER A 24 11.88 12.17 -10.29
CA SER A 24 11.46 12.14 -11.68
C SER A 24 10.01 11.65 -11.79
N PRO A 25 9.27 12.06 -12.83
CA PRO A 25 7.90 11.59 -13.05
C PRO A 25 7.78 10.07 -13.10
N SER A 26 8.81 9.37 -13.61
CA SER A 26 8.84 7.91 -13.63
C SER A 26 8.91 7.29 -12.23
N VAL A 27 9.66 7.88 -11.31
CA VAL A 27 9.73 7.40 -9.92
C VAL A 27 8.43 7.67 -9.19
N GLN A 28 7.82 8.84 -9.39
CA GLN A 28 6.50 9.16 -8.82
C GLN A 28 5.45 8.14 -9.28
N TYR A 29 5.39 7.86 -10.59
CA TYR A 29 4.48 6.86 -11.15
C TYR A 29 4.68 5.46 -10.55
N LEU A 30 5.92 5.02 -10.38
CA LEU A 30 6.22 3.72 -9.77
C LEU A 30 5.77 3.66 -8.30
N ILE A 31 5.93 4.76 -7.55
CA ILE A 31 5.47 4.83 -6.16
C ILE A 31 3.93 4.81 -6.10
N GLU A 32 3.25 5.60 -6.92
CA GLU A 32 1.79 5.61 -7.02
C GLU A 32 1.24 4.23 -7.38
N HIS A 33 1.85 3.55 -8.36
CA HIS A 33 1.48 2.20 -8.74
C HIS A 33 1.71 1.20 -7.60
N THR A 34 2.83 1.31 -6.88
CA THR A 34 3.15 0.46 -5.73
C THR A 34 2.11 0.64 -4.61
N ILE A 35 1.69 1.87 -4.34
CA ILE A 35 0.62 2.16 -3.36
C ILE A 35 -0.67 1.45 -3.77
N LYS A 36 -1.05 1.55 -5.04
CA LYS A 36 -2.25 0.89 -5.58
C LYS A 36 -2.17 -0.63 -5.45
N ASP A 37 -1.04 -1.24 -5.81
CA ASP A 37 -0.85 -2.69 -5.69
C ASP A 37 -0.96 -3.16 -4.23
N LEU A 38 -0.45 -2.37 -3.28
CA LEU A 38 -0.57 -2.66 -1.85
C LEU A 38 -2.00 -2.53 -1.34
N GLU A 39 -2.75 -1.53 -1.80
CA GLU A 39 -4.18 -1.38 -1.48
C GLU A 39 -4.99 -2.57 -2.01
N GLU A 40 -4.74 -3.00 -3.25
CA GLU A 40 -5.37 -4.20 -3.81
C GLU A 40 -5.01 -5.46 -3.03
N LEU A 41 -3.75 -5.60 -2.61
CA LEU A 41 -3.31 -6.74 -1.79
C LEU A 41 -4.00 -6.75 -0.43
N LYS A 42 -4.15 -5.58 0.20
CA LYS A 42 -4.88 -5.43 1.47
C LYS A 42 -6.33 -5.89 1.31
N GLU A 43 -7.02 -5.42 0.27
CA GLU A 43 -8.40 -5.81 0.01
C GLU A 43 -8.55 -7.32 -0.20
N ARG A 44 -7.60 -7.96 -0.88
CA ARG A 44 -7.62 -9.42 -1.08
C ARG A 44 -7.45 -10.16 0.24
N GLN A 45 -6.51 -9.74 1.09
CA GLN A 45 -6.31 -10.34 2.41
C GLN A 45 -7.55 -10.23 3.30
N GLU A 46 -8.21 -9.07 3.32
CA GLU A 46 -9.44 -8.86 4.09
C GLU A 46 -10.62 -9.70 3.54
N LYS A 47 -10.69 -9.92 2.23
CA LYS A 47 -11.71 -10.76 1.58
C LYS A 47 -11.47 -12.26 1.76
N ASP A 48 -10.23 -12.68 1.90
CA ASP A 48 -9.85 -14.09 2.13
C ASP A 48 -9.95 -14.49 3.63
N GLU A 49 -9.98 -13.52 4.56
CA GLU A 49 -10.05 -13.78 6.00
C GLU A 49 -11.38 -14.27 6.61
N PRO A 50 -12.60 -14.18 6.02
CA PRO A 50 -13.83 -14.55 6.74
C PRO A 50 -14.17 -16.06 6.71
N ALA A 51 -13.33 -16.94 6.17
CA ALA A 51 -13.67 -18.37 6.05
C ALA A 51 -12.92 -19.34 6.99
N ALA A 52 -11.88 -18.88 7.71
CA ALA A 52 -10.92 -19.82 8.32
C ALA A 52 -11.25 -20.29 9.75
N ILE A 53 -12.21 -19.70 10.49
CA ILE A 53 -12.45 -20.12 11.89
C ILE A 53 -13.93 -20.18 12.25
N LYS A 54 -14.57 -21.30 11.89
CA LYS A 54 -15.62 -21.94 12.71
C LYS A 54 -15.41 -23.46 12.65
N LYS A 55 -14.63 -23.97 13.61
CA LYS A 55 -14.71 -25.37 14.03
C LYS A 55 -15.09 -25.40 15.50
#